data_AF-A0A4Q5Z423-F1
#
_entry.id   AF-A0A4Q5Z423-F1
#
_cell.length_a   1.000
_cell.length_b   1.000
_cell.length_c   1.000
_cell.angle_alpha   90.00
_cell.angle_beta   90.00
_cell.angle_gamma   90.00
#
_symmetry.space_group_name_H-M   'P 1'
#
loop_
_entity.id
_entity.type
_entity.pdbx_description
1 polymer ?
#
loop_
_entity_poly.entity_id
_entity_poly.type
_entity_poly.pdbx_seq_one_letter_code
_entity_poly.pdbx_strand_id
1 'polypeptide(L)'
;MFAVHRAKVKEFTDYGLGFMGHPSNHALKFFIFLLQIAAMNLFEPAAAQEILSRIDGIKANTPAAWGKMNAAQMMAHCQATFNAYFKEEKVKRGLMSILFGKIAKKKLFSNKPWPKGLPTDRTYVVKDERNFMVEKEKLTASIKHFAEEGYTVTERVHPFFGKMSSQEWATLGYKHLDHHLKQFGV
;
A
#
# COMPACT_ATOMS: atom_id res chain seq x y z
N MET A 1 -60.42 -24.81 -5.06
CA MET A 1 -59.83 -26.04 -4.46
C MET A 1 -58.32 -25.90 -4.53
N PHE A 2 -57.70 -25.22 -3.57
CA PHE A 2 -56.24 -25.13 -3.44
C PHE A 2 -55.90 -25.27 -1.96
N ALA A 3 -55.37 -26.44 -1.61
CA ALA A 3 -55.01 -26.80 -0.25
C ALA A 3 -53.62 -26.25 0.07
N VAL A 4 -53.55 -25.48 1.14
CA VAL A 4 -52.32 -25.04 1.79
C VAL A 4 -51.74 -26.24 2.54
N HIS A 5 -50.52 -26.66 2.20
CA HIS A 5 -49.79 -27.68 2.96
C HIS A 5 -48.70 -27.01 3.82
N ARG A 6 -48.93 -27.06 5.14
CA ARG A 6 -48.02 -26.63 6.20
C ARG A 6 -47.63 -27.89 6.98
N ALA A 7 -46.35 -28.26 6.96
CA ALA A 7 -45.73 -29.23 7.87
C ALA A 7 -44.21 -29.21 7.60
N LYS A 8 -43.27 -29.31 8.53
CA LYS A 8 -43.23 -29.37 10.00
C LYS A 8 -41.81 -28.89 10.35
N VAL A 9 -41.67 -27.94 11.27
CA VAL A 9 -40.37 -27.58 11.86
C VAL A 9 -39.98 -28.72 12.79
N LYS A 10 -38.80 -29.30 12.57
CA LYS A 10 -38.21 -30.30 13.48
C LYS A 10 -37.20 -29.57 14.34
N GLU A 11 -37.54 -29.39 15.61
CA GLU A 11 -36.60 -29.01 16.66
C GLU A 11 -35.51 -30.09 16.79
N PHE A 12 -34.27 -29.64 16.88
CA PHE A 12 -33.14 -30.42 17.36
C PHE A 12 -32.46 -29.58 18.42
N THR A 13 -32.80 -29.85 19.68
CA THR A 13 -32.04 -29.46 20.86
C THR A 13 -31.29 -30.66 21.40
N ASP A 14 -30.08 -30.36 21.87
CA ASP A 14 -29.24 -31.09 22.82
C ASP A 14 -28.56 -32.40 22.41
N TYR A 15 -27.31 -32.26 21.95
CA TYR A 15 -26.17 -32.88 22.65
C TYR A 15 -25.04 -31.86 22.74
N GLY A 16 -24.79 -31.37 23.96
CA GLY A 16 -23.80 -30.35 24.26
C GLY A 16 -22.35 -30.83 24.11
N LEU A 17 -21.55 -30.01 23.43
CA LEU A 17 -20.10 -29.92 23.62
C LEU A 17 -19.70 -28.44 23.58
N GLY A 18 -19.36 -27.92 24.77
CA GLY A 18 -18.24 -27.00 24.98
C GLY A 18 -18.32 -25.59 24.40
N PHE A 19 -18.61 -24.62 25.28
CA PHE A 19 -18.04 -23.26 25.31
C PHE A 19 -17.69 -22.63 23.94
N MET A 20 -18.67 -22.02 23.28
CA MET A 20 -18.38 -20.93 22.34
C MET A 20 -17.96 -19.70 23.15
N GLY A 21 -16.67 -19.65 23.49
CA GLY A 21 -16.04 -18.39 23.87
C GLY A 21 -16.16 -17.44 22.68
N HIS A 22 -16.85 -16.32 22.88
CA HIS A 22 -16.80 -15.20 21.95
C HIS A 22 -15.31 -14.86 21.75
N PRO A 23 -14.76 -14.91 20.52
CA PRO A 23 -13.36 -14.62 20.32
C PRO A 23 -13.11 -13.21 20.87
N SER A 24 -12.16 -13.08 21.80
CA SER A 24 -11.79 -11.79 22.33
C SER A 24 -11.41 -10.87 21.17
N ASN A 25 -11.59 -9.55 21.35
CA ASN A 25 -11.17 -8.55 20.37
C ASN A 25 -9.72 -8.75 19.88
N HIS A 26 -8.87 -9.44 20.64
CA HIS A 26 -7.53 -9.82 20.22
C HIS A 26 -7.48 -10.98 19.23
N ALA A 27 -8.28 -12.04 19.42
CA ALA A 27 -8.33 -13.15 18.47
C ALA A 27 -8.94 -12.72 17.13
N LEU A 28 -9.97 -11.86 17.15
CA LEU A 28 -10.54 -11.29 15.92
C LEU A 28 -9.55 -10.31 15.24
N LYS A 29 -8.80 -9.50 16.01
CA LYS A 29 -7.69 -8.68 15.48
C LYS A 29 -6.55 -9.53 14.91
N PHE A 30 -6.20 -10.65 15.54
CA PHE A 30 -5.19 -11.59 15.04
C PHE A 30 -5.69 -12.34 13.80
N PHE A 31 -6.97 -12.69 13.74
CA PHE A 31 -7.58 -13.37 12.60
C PHE A 31 -7.75 -12.43 11.39
N ILE A 32 -8.09 -11.16 11.62
CA ILE A 32 -8.03 -10.09 10.61
C ILE A 32 -6.58 -9.86 10.16
N PHE A 33 -5.61 -9.85 11.09
CA PHE A 33 -4.18 -9.76 10.77
C PHE A 33 -3.67 -10.95 9.94
N LEU A 34 -4.25 -12.14 10.10
CA LEU A 34 -3.91 -13.36 9.35
C LEU A 34 -4.69 -13.52 8.03
N LEU A 35 -5.83 -12.85 7.85
CA LEU A 35 -6.59 -12.82 6.59
C LEU A 35 -6.17 -11.67 5.66
N GLN A 36 -5.43 -10.69 6.16
CA GLN A 36 -4.85 -9.58 5.40
C GLN A 36 -3.54 -9.97 4.69
N ILE A 37 -3.51 -11.15 4.05
CA ILE A 37 -2.33 -11.66 3.31
C ILE A 37 -2.63 -11.77 1.81
N ALA A 38 -3.68 -11.09 1.33
CA ALA A 38 -3.59 -10.44 0.03
C ALA A 38 -2.67 -9.22 0.22
N ALA A 39 -1.59 -9.11 -0.56
CA ALA A 39 -0.66 -7.99 -0.45
C ALA A 39 -1.46 -6.66 -0.54
N MET A 40 -1.47 -5.89 0.56
CA MET A 40 -2.14 -4.60 0.61
C MET A 40 -1.71 -3.74 -0.58
N ASN A 41 -2.69 -3.12 -1.23
CA ASN A 41 -2.49 -2.28 -2.41
C ASN A 41 -3.42 -1.07 -2.33
N LEU A 42 -3.07 0.01 -3.02
CA LEU A 42 -3.79 1.28 -2.91
C LEU A 42 -5.19 1.31 -3.53
N PHE A 43 -5.63 0.28 -4.25
CA PHE A 43 -7.02 0.17 -4.70
C PHE A 43 -7.95 -0.37 -3.61
N GLU A 44 -7.41 -0.98 -2.55
CA GLU A 44 -8.21 -1.37 -1.39
C GLU A 44 -8.49 -0.14 -0.52
N PRO A 45 -9.77 0.27 -0.31
CA PRO A 45 -10.09 1.49 0.43
C PRO A 45 -9.52 1.49 1.85
N ALA A 46 -9.51 0.33 2.51
CA ALA A 46 -8.95 0.18 3.85
C ALA A 46 -7.42 0.40 3.88
N ALA A 47 -6.69 -0.05 2.84
CA ALA A 47 -5.25 0.13 2.75
C ALA A 47 -4.89 1.58 2.41
N ALA A 48 -5.61 2.21 1.49
CA ALA A 48 -5.44 3.63 1.19
C ALA A 48 -5.71 4.50 2.42
N GLN A 49 -6.80 4.23 3.16
CA GLN A 49 -7.13 4.97 4.37
C GLN A 49 -6.10 4.76 5.49
N GLU A 50 -5.54 3.55 5.64
CA GLU A 50 -4.47 3.28 6.61
C GLU A 50 -3.21 4.12 6.34
N ILE A 51 -2.78 4.19 5.08
CA ILE A 51 -1.67 5.06 4.66
C ILE A 51 -1.96 6.53 4.96
N LEU A 52 -3.15 7.01 4.58
CA LEU A 52 -3.55 8.41 4.81
C LEU A 52 -3.55 8.77 6.30
N SER A 53 -4.08 7.89 7.15
CA SER A 53 -4.07 8.06 8.60
C SER A 53 -2.65 8.10 9.18
N ARG A 54 -1.70 7.33 8.64
CA ARG A 54 -0.29 7.36 9.06
C ARG A 54 0.41 8.64 8.62
N ILE A 55 0.13 9.12 7.40
CA ILE A 55 0.60 10.42 6.91
C ILE A 55 0.13 11.54 7.84
N ASP A 56 -1.08 11.43 8.39
CA ASP A 56 -1.61 12.41 9.35
C ASP A 56 -0.86 12.45 10.68
N GLY A 57 -0.23 11.35 11.08
CA GLY A 57 0.63 11.28 12.26
C GLY A 57 1.99 11.98 12.12
N ILE A 58 2.42 12.31 10.90
CA ILE A 58 3.72 12.96 10.66
C ILE A 58 3.61 14.48 10.88
N LYS A 59 4.60 15.05 11.58
CA LYS A 59 4.78 16.49 11.78
C LYS A 59 5.99 16.99 10.99
N ALA A 60 6.04 18.30 10.74
CA ALA A 60 7.14 18.91 9.99
C ALA A 60 8.53 18.63 10.58
N ASN A 61 8.62 18.50 11.91
CA ASN A 61 9.85 18.23 12.65
C ASN A 61 10.01 16.75 13.06
N THR A 62 9.19 15.83 12.56
CA THR A 62 9.37 14.40 12.84
C THR A 62 10.72 13.95 12.25
N PRO A 63 11.66 13.46 13.08
CA PRO A 63 12.95 13.00 12.59
C PRO A 63 12.80 11.64 11.89
N ALA A 64 13.59 11.42 10.83
CA ALA A 64 13.70 10.11 10.21
C ALA A 64 14.52 9.17 11.12
N ALA A 65 14.03 7.95 11.35
CA ALA A 65 14.75 6.91 12.08
C ALA A 65 15.94 6.34 11.28
N TRP A 66 15.92 6.46 9.96
CA TRP A 66 17.03 6.14 9.06
C TRP A 66 16.89 6.94 7.75
N GLY A 67 17.92 6.95 6.91
CA GLY A 67 17.93 7.74 5.67
C GLY A 67 18.35 9.19 5.89
N LYS A 68 18.18 10.04 4.88
CA LYS A 68 18.71 11.42 4.87
C LYS A 68 17.67 12.52 4.62
N MET A 69 16.51 12.19 4.05
CA MET A 69 15.46 13.17 3.76
C MET A 69 14.73 13.57 5.04
N ASN A 70 14.44 14.86 5.19
CA ASN A 70 13.49 15.33 6.21
C ASN A 70 12.03 15.00 5.82
N ALA A 71 11.08 15.27 6.70
CA ALA A 71 9.67 14.94 6.47
C ALA A 71 9.11 15.56 5.18
N ALA A 72 9.38 16.85 4.92
CA ALA A 72 8.89 17.54 3.73
C ALA A 72 9.51 16.98 2.43
N GLN A 73 10.81 16.68 2.45
CA GLN A 73 11.51 16.04 1.34
C GLN A 73 11.00 14.62 1.07
N MET A 74 10.70 13.86 2.13
CA MET A 74 10.09 12.53 2.00
C MET A 74 8.70 12.62 1.36
N MET A 75 7.86 13.58 1.76
CA MET A 75 6.55 13.77 1.14
C MET A 75 6.66 14.06 -0.36
N ALA A 76 7.56 15.00 -0.73
CA ALA A 76 7.83 15.34 -2.12
C ALA A 76 8.41 14.15 -2.92
N HIS A 77 9.28 13.36 -2.30
CA HIS A 77 9.82 12.14 -2.89
C HIS A 77 8.73 11.11 -3.19
N CYS A 78 7.88 10.83 -2.20
CA CYS A 78 6.74 9.92 -2.36
C CYS A 78 5.78 10.42 -3.44
N GLN A 79 5.52 11.73 -3.50
CA GLN A 79 4.68 12.32 -4.54
C GLN A 79 5.27 12.10 -5.94
N ALA A 80 6.58 12.27 -6.10
CA ALA A 80 7.23 12.18 -7.40
C ALA A 80 7.09 10.80 -8.06
N THR A 81 6.93 9.72 -7.26
CA THR A 81 6.70 8.38 -7.82
C THR A 81 5.27 8.20 -8.35
N PHE A 82 4.28 8.94 -7.82
CA PHE A 82 2.92 8.95 -8.37
C PHE A 82 2.85 9.61 -9.75
N ASN A 83 3.68 10.61 -10.00
CA ASN A 83 3.76 11.23 -11.33
C ASN A 83 4.20 10.20 -12.39
N ALA A 84 5.03 9.22 -12.02
CA ALA A 84 5.46 8.18 -12.95
C ALA A 84 4.31 7.23 -13.36
N TYR A 85 3.22 7.17 -12.60
CA TYR A 85 2.06 6.33 -12.91
C TYR A 85 1.21 6.91 -14.04
N PHE A 86 1.00 8.23 -14.03
CA PHE A 86 0.13 8.92 -14.98
C PHE A 86 0.87 9.50 -16.19
N LYS A 87 2.21 9.57 -16.16
CA LYS A 87 3.00 10.02 -17.30
C LYS A 87 3.01 8.98 -18.43
N GLU A 88 2.66 9.43 -19.64
CA GLU A 88 2.69 8.62 -20.87
C GLU A 88 4.07 8.59 -21.55
N GLU A 89 5.16 8.75 -20.78
CA GLU A 89 6.49 8.85 -21.35
C GLU A 89 7.04 7.45 -21.69
N LYS A 90 7.55 7.29 -22.92
CA LYS A 90 8.28 6.07 -23.32
C LYS A 90 9.61 5.99 -22.58
N VAL A 91 9.64 5.26 -21.47
CA VAL A 91 10.86 5.07 -20.68
C VAL A 91 11.75 3.98 -21.29
N LYS A 92 12.99 4.33 -21.65
CA LYS A 92 14.02 3.34 -22.01
C LYS A 92 14.55 2.66 -20.75
N ARG A 93 14.55 1.32 -20.73
CA ARG A 93 15.10 0.52 -19.63
C ARG A 93 16.60 0.34 -19.82
N GLY A 94 17.39 0.61 -18.78
CA GLY A 94 18.83 0.36 -18.79
C GLY A 94 19.16 -1.14 -18.67
N LEU A 95 20.38 -1.51 -19.06
CA LEU A 95 20.90 -2.90 -18.96
C LEU A 95 20.76 -3.46 -17.53
N MET A 96 21.09 -2.67 -16.52
CA MET A 96 20.95 -3.06 -15.11
C MET A 96 19.49 -3.34 -14.73
N SER A 97 18.55 -2.52 -15.21
CA SER A 97 17.11 -2.71 -14.99
C SER A 97 16.61 -4.00 -15.66
N ILE A 98 17.13 -4.33 -16.84
CA ILE A 98 16.76 -5.56 -17.56
C ILE A 98 17.30 -6.79 -16.83
N LEU A 99 18.56 -6.77 -16.40
CA LEU A 99 19.22 -7.90 -15.76
C LEU A 99 18.70 -8.17 -14.35
N PHE A 100 18.52 -7.12 -13.54
CA PHE A 100 18.19 -7.27 -12.11
C PHE A 100 16.74 -6.96 -11.76
N GLY A 101 15.99 -6.29 -12.65
CA GLY A 101 14.63 -5.81 -12.36
C GLY A 101 13.66 -6.92 -11.96
N LYS A 102 13.71 -8.09 -12.60
CA LYS A 102 12.85 -9.24 -12.25
C LYS A 102 13.14 -9.78 -10.84
N ILE A 103 14.42 -9.90 -10.49
CA ILE A 103 14.85 -10.38 -9.17
C ILE A 103 14.45 -9.38 -8.09
N ALA A 104 14.69 -8.09 -8.34
CA ALA A 104 14.29 -7.01 -7.44
C ALA A 104 12.77 -6.97 -7.26
N LYS A 105 11.98 -7.10 -8.34
CA LYS A 105 10.52 -7.19 -8.29
C LYS A 105 10.08 -8.34 -7.39
N LYS A 106 10.60 -9.56 -7.58
CA LYS A 106 10.27 -10.72 -6.71
C LYS A 106 10.54 -10.46 -5.24
N LYS A 107 11.68 -9.82 -4.91
CA LYS A 107 12.04 -9.50 -3.52
C LYS A 107 11.14 -8.41 -2.93
N LEU A 108 10.97 -7.31 -3.67
CA LEU A 108 10.24 -6.13 -3.22
C LEU A 108 8.73 -6.32 -3.22
N PHE A 109 8.19 -7.27 -3.97
CA PHE A 109 6.76 -7.60 -3.95
C PHE A 109 6.41 -8.75 -3.00
N SER A 110 7.40 -9.30 -2.28
CA SER A 110 7.14 -10.29 -1.23
C SER A 110 6.38 -9.67 -0.04
N ASN A 111 5.83 -10.51 0.83
CA ASN A 111 5.13 -10.07 2.04
C ASN A 111 6.07 -9.49 3.11
N LYS A 112 7.38 -9.46 2.87
CA LYS A 112 8.35 -8.86 3.79
C LYS A 112 8.38 -7.33 3.63
N PRO A 113 8.64 -6.59 4.72
CA PRO A 113 8.97 -5.17 4.63
C PRO A 113 10.19 -4.96 3.72
N TRP A 114 10.22 -3.81 3.05
CA TRP A 114 11.41 -3.40 2.31
C TRP A 114 12.58 -3.19 3.28
N PRO A 115 13.81 -3.62 2.93
CA PRO A 115 14.98 -3.40 3.77
C PRO A 115 15.17 -1.91 4.08
N LYS A 116 15.56 -1.57 5.31
CA LYS A 116 15.90 -0.19 5.67
C LYS A 116 17.07 0.29 4.79
N GLY A 117 17.02 1.55 4.35
CA GLY A 117 18.09 2.16 3.56
C GLY A 117 18.19 1.66 2.13
N LEU A 118 17.10 1.18 1.52
CA LEU A 118 17.08 0.93 0.08
C LEU A 118 17.52 2.20 -0.67
N PRO A 119 18.39 2.08 -1.69
CA PRO A 119 18.85 3.24 -2.43
C PRO A 119 17.69 3.86 -3.22
N THR A 120 17.50 5.15 -3.04
CA THR A 120 16.63 5.96 -3.89
C THR A 120 17.33 6.23 -5.22
N ASP A 121 16.58 6.14 -6.33
CA ASP A 121 17.10 6.61 -7.62
C ASP A 121 17.45 8.10 -7.50
N ARG A 122 18.61 8.50 -8.05
CA ARG A 122 19.11 9.87 -7.96
C ARG A 122 18.11 10.88 -8.54
N THR A 123 17.29 10.49 -9.51
CA THR A 123 16.26 11.36 -10.11
C THR A 123 15.09 11.66 -9.17
N TYR A 124 14.90 10.86 -8.13
CA TYR A 124 13.83 11.03 -7.14
C TYR A 124 14.35 11.53 -5.78
N VAL A 125 15.65 11.82 -5.64
CA VAL A 125 16.19 12.42 -4.41
C VAL A 125 15.85 13.90 -4.38
N VAL A 126 15.06 14.32 -3.38
CA VAL A 126 14.75 15.74 -3.13
C VAL A 126 15.81 16.31 -2.20
N LYS A 127 16.54 17.33 -2.67
CA LYS A 127 17.66 17.94 -1.94
C LYS A 127 17.39 19.37 -1.48
N ASP A 128 16.49 20.05 -2.15
CA ASP A 128 16.09 21.41 -1.84
C ASP A 128 15.09 21.45 -0.68
N GLU A 129 14.89 22.65 -0.14
CA GLU A 129 13.92 22.88 0.92
C GLU A 129 12.49 22.79 0.39
N ARG A 130 11.59 22.32 1.25
CA ARG A 130 10.19 22.07 0.92
C ARG A 130 9.30 22.50 2.08
N ASN A 131 8.14 23.07 1.77
CA ASN A 131 7.14 23.37 2.77
C ASN A 131 6.37 22.09 3.12
N PHE A 132 6.45 21.65 4.38
CA PHE A 132 5.85 20.40 4.82
C PHE A 132 4.34 20.30 4.55
N MET A 133 3.58 21.36 4.85
CA MET A 133 2.12 21.34 4.72
C MET A 133 1.71 21.23 3.26
N VAL A 134 2.38 21.97 2.38
CA VAL A 134 2.15 21.93 0.93
C VAL A 134 2.45 20.53 0.37
N GLU A 135 3.59 19.93 0.73
CA GLU A 135 3.95 18.61 0.21
C GLU A 135 3.08 17.48 0.79
N LYS A 136 2.64 17.59 2.05
CA LYS A 136 1.68 16.66 2.66
C LYS A 136 0.33 16.69 1.94
N GLU A 137 -0.17 17.89 1.61
CA GLU A 137 -1.43 18.06 0.87
C GLU A 137 -1.33 17.45 -0.53
N LYS A 138 -0.25 17.76 -1.27
CA LYS A 138 -0.01 17.19 -2.61
C LYS A 138 0.10 15.67 -2.59
N LEU A 139 0.83 15.10 -1.63
CA LEU A 139 0.94 13.64 -1.51
C LEU A 139 -0.42 13.01 -1.21
N THR A 140 -1.16 13.57 -0.26
CA THR A 140 -2.52 13.12 0.08
C THR A 140 -3.43 13.13 -1.15
N ALA A 141 -3.42 14.22 -1.92
CA ALA A 141 -4.20 14.33 -3.15
C ALA A 141 -3.77 13.29 -4.19
N SER A 142 -2.45 13.08 -4.36
CA SER A 142 -1.91 12.09 -5.31
C SER A 142 -2.32 10.66 -4.95
N ILE A 143 -2.33 10.32 -3.66
CA ILE A 143 -2.76 9.00 -3.17
C ILE A 143 -4.24 8.79 -3.45
N LYS A 144 -5.09 9.78 -3.13
CA LYS A 144 -6.54 9.71 -3.38
C LYS A 144 -6.84 9.55 -4.86
N HIS A 145 -6.24 10.40 -5.69
CA HIS A 145 -6.39 10.31 -7.13
C HIS A 145 -5.93 8.96 -7.68
N PHE A 146 -4.80 8.43 -7.20
CA PHE A 146 -4.34 7.11 -7.62
C PHE A 146 -5.25 5.97 -7.15
N ALA A 147 -5.78 6.03 -5.94
CA ALA A 147 -6.73 5.03 -5.44
C ALA A 147 -8.03 5.01 -6.27
N GLU A 148 -8.48 6.18 -6.74
CA GLU A 148 -9.69 6.35 -7.54
C GLU A 148 -9.51 6.04 -9.02
N GLU A 149 -8.41 6.48 -9.64
CA GLU A 149 -8.24 6.45 -11.11
C GLU A 149 -7.12 5.50 -11.57
N GLY A 150 -6.30 4.99 -10.65
CA GLY A 150 -5.10 4.24 -11.00
C GLY A 150 -5.36 2.88 -11.68
N TYR A 151 -6.58 2.35 -11.60
CA TYR A 151 -6.94 1.12 -12.32
C TYR A 151 -6.88 1.28 -13.84
N THR A 152 -6.99 2.52 -14.34
CA THR A 152 -6.86 2.87 -15.77
C THR A 152 -5.43 2.70 -16.29
N VAL A 153 -4.44 2.66 -15.38
CA VAL A 153 -3.02 2.51 -15.71
C VAL A 153 -2.71 1.05 -16.06
N THR A 154 -2.95 0.68 -17.31
CA THR A 154 -2.71 -0.67 -17.83
C THR A 154 -1.47 -0.73 -18.72
N GLU A 155 -0.75 -1.85 -18.67
CA GLU A 155 0.39 -2.20 -19.54
C GLU A 155 1.57 -1.20 -19.60
N ARG A 156 1.73 -0.38 -18.57
CA ARG A 156 2.86 0.56 -18.49
C ARG A 156 4.18 -0.14 -18.20
N VAL A 157 5.26 0.40 -18.75
CA VAL A 157 6.62 -0.09 -18.54
C VAL A 157 7.28 0.75 -17.45
N HIS A 158 7.45 0.17 -16.27
CA HIS A 158 8.26 0.77 -15.22
C HIS A 158 9.74 0.80 -15.62
N PRO A 159 10.48 1.93 -15.45
CA PRO A 159 11.90 2.07 -15.78
C PRO A 159 12.76 0.90 -15.27
N PHE A 160 12.61 0.59 -13.98
CA PHE A 160 13.31 -0.51 -13.33
C PHE A 160 12.64 -1.89 -13.49
N PHE A 161 11.37 -2.03 -13.11
CA PHE A 161 10.69 -3.35 -13.04
C PHE A 161 10.14 -3.88 -14.39
N GLY A 162 10.06 -3.06 -15.42
CA GLY A 162 9.49 -3.44 -16.71
C GLY A 162 7.96 -3.39 -16.71
N LYS A 163 7.33 -4.18 -17.56
CA LYS A 163 5.86 -4.24 -17.65
C LYS A 163 5.25 -4.56 -16.29
N MET A 164 4.23 -3.79 -15.91
CA MET A 164 3.49 -3.95 -14.68
C MET A 164 1.98 -3.83 -14.92
N SER A 165 1.18 -4.65 -14.25
CA SER A 165 -0.27 -4.47 -14.20
C SER A 165 -0.64 -3.32 -13.26
N SER A 166 -1.87 -2.80 -13.35
CA SER A 166 -2.37 -1.77 -12.44
C SER A 166 -2.30 -2.23 -10.98
N GLN A 167 -2.62 -3.50 -10.68
CA GLN A 167 -2.49 -4.06 -9.33
C GLN A 167 -1.04 -4.06 -8.85
N GLU A 168 -0.08 -4.39 -9.72
CA GLU A 168 1.33 -4.34 -9.34
C GLU A 168 1.79 -2.91 -9.08
N TRP A 169 1.29 -1.92 -9.83
CA TRP A 169 1.52 -0.51 -9.53
C TRP A 169 0.91 -0.10 -8.20
N ALA A 170 -0.31 -0.55 -7.89
CA ALA A 170 -0.96 -0.27 -6.61
C ALA A 170 -0.24 -0.91 -5.41
N THR A 171 0.27 -2.14 -5.56
CA THR A 171 1.11 -2.78 -4.55
C THR A 171 2.44 -2.04 -4.39
N LEU A 172 3.07 -1.60 -5.50
CA LEU A 172 4.31 -0.83 -5.44
C LEU A 172 4.12 0.48 -4.68
N GLY A 173 3.06 1.24 -4.98
CA GLY A 173 2.73 2.47 -4.29
C GLY A 173 2.52 2.25 -2.80
N TYR A 174 1.73 1.24 -2.42
CA TYR A 174 1.53 0.88 -1.01
C TYR A 174 2.85 0.57 -0.30
N LYS A 175 3.68 -0.31 -0.87
CA LYS A 175 4.94 -0.73 -0.24
C LYS A 175 5.97 0.40 -0.17
N HIS A 176 5.99 1.29 -1.16
CA HIS A 176 6.86 2.47 -1.18
C HIS A 176 6.48 3.44 -0.07
N LEU A 177 5.18 3.74 0.06
CA LEU A 177 4.67 4.58 1.15
C LEU A 177 4.91 3.95 2.51
N ASP A 178 4.57 2.67 2.69
CA ASP A 178 4.79 1.95 3.96
C ASP A 178 6.26 1.98 4.39
N HIS A 179 7.19 1.83 3.43
CA HIS A 179 8.62 1.90 3.68
C HIS A 179 9.04 3.27 4.24
N HIS A 180 8.56 4.35 3.65
CA HIS A 180 8.87 5.71 4.11
C HIS A 180 8.10 6.10 5.38
N LEU A 181 6.87 5.65 5.56
CA LEU A 181 6.15 5.88 6.82
C LEU A 181 6.86 5.19 8.00
N LYS A 182 7.32 3.95 7.81
CA LYS A 182 8.19 3.24 8.78
C LYS A 182 9.52 3.94 8.99
N GLN A 183 10.06 4.64 7.99
CA GLN A 183 11.25 5.48 8.14
C GLN A 183 11.01 6.60 9.16
N PHE A 184 9.79 7.11 9.28
CA PHE A 184 9.41 8.18 10.22
C PHE A 184 8.70 7.66 11.47
N GLY A 185 8.68 6.34 11.68
CA GLY A 185 8.18 5.71 12.89
C GLY A 185 6.65 5.61 12.98
N VAL A 186 5.94 5.83 11.88
CA VAL A 186 4.47 5.69 11.79
C VAL A 186 4.06 4.52 10.91
#